data_AF-A0A0R3RLQ1-F1
#
_entry.id   AF-A0A0R3RLQ1-F1
#
_cell.length_a   1.000
_cell.length_b   1.000
_cell.length_c   1.000
_cell.angle_alpha   90.00
_cell.angle_beta   90.00
_cell.angle_gamma   90.00
#
_symmetry.space_group_name_H-M   'P 1'
#
loop_
_entity.id
_entity.type
_entity.pdbx_description
1 polymer ?
#
loop_
_entity_poly.entity_id
_entity_poly.type
_entity_poly.pdbx_seq_one_letter_code
_entity_poly.pdbx_strand_id
1 'polypeptide(L)'
;MLYSANRFHIFVLITWQFSIFFASQMIYPIFSNYIPQWRCSVNQSFSSNCTIFQSCKDSIQFDEIVFSSAALEYDWICGASAYWASLFSQIQFLGVLLGTIMTGTLSDIFGRHPLALISLACGITVSFCSGLAPSWKILLVLRFFVGLSIGGAIVVICTYVMEMLLPQQRMALRAFFNWGIARLMMTAICYLLPEWRLASFGNAIAALPALLIVFFIFPESPTWLHSKNRLNEMRESEKKIARIAGIPYVEVEHKVVEKNKKTFENSFHKYNSHSLFRLFILWLIWFTASLCGYAIDLNSSRISGNLFLNQALFSILIAVSKVCFFFKYNTWNLFSNH
;
A
#
# COMPACT_ATOMS: atom_id res chain seq x y z
N MET A 1 -13.79 10.46 27.15
CA MET A 1 -14.36 10.75 25.81
C MET A 1 -13.25 10.79 24.76
N LEU A 2 -12.53 9.67 24.55
CA LEU A 2 -11.45 9.63 23.57
C LEU A 2 -12.03 9.37 22.18
N TYR A 3 -12.16 10.44 21.40
CA TYR A 3 -12.60 10.49 20.01
C TYR A 3 -14.09 10.15 19.79
N SER A 4 -14.92 11.18 19.62
CA SER A 4 -16.30 11.05 19.14
C SER A 4 -16.31 10.52 17.69
N ALA A 5 -16.18 9.21 17.54
CA ALA A 5 -16.16 8.52 16.26
C ALA A 5 -17.56 8.58 15.60
N ASN A 6 -17.76 9.59 14.76
CA ASN A 6 -18.96 9.72 13.94
C ASN A 6 -18.95 8.76 12.73
N ARG A 7 -20.12 8.57 12.09
CA ARG A 7 -20.29 7.71 10.91
C ARG A 7 -19.30 8.00 9.77
N PHE A 8 -18.97 9.26 9.55
CA PHE A 8 -17.94 9.66 8.57
C PHE A 8 -16.57 9.04 8.87
N HIS A 9 -16.15 9.02 10.13
CA HIS A 9 -14.86 8.43 10.52
C HIS A 9 -14.83 6.93 10.20
N ILE A 10 -15.95 6.22 10.39
CA ILE A 10 -16.03 4.78 10.05
C ILE A 10 -15.74 4.58 8.56
N PHE A 11 -16.39 5.36 7.68
CA PHE A 11 -16.12 5.28 6.24
C PHE A 11 -14.67 5.63 5.90
N VAL A 12 -14.10 6.65 6.54
CA VAL A 12 -12.69 7.03 6.35
C VAL A 12 -11.75 5.91 6.75
N LEU A 13 -11.99 5.28 7.90
CA LEU A 13 -11.16 4.18 8.42
C LEU A 13 -11.25 2.95 7.52
N ILE A 14 -12.46 2.59 7.08
CA ILE A 14 -12.68 1.48 6.15
C ILE A 14 -11.97 1.75 4.82
N THR A 15 -12.17 2.92 4.21
CA THR A 15 -11.49 3.28 2.96
C THR A 15 -9.99 3.25 3.12
N TRP A 16 -9.46 3.85 4.18
CA TRP A 16 -8.04 3.82 4.47
C TRP A 16 -7.50 2.39 4.57
N GLN A 17 -8.17 1.51 5.30
CA GLN A 17 -7.75 0.12 5.45
C GLN A 17 -7.77 -0.64 4.13
N PHE A 18 -8.84 -0.52 3.34
CA PHE A 18 -8.94 -1.19 2.05
C PHE A 18 -8.00 -0.59 1.00
N SER A 19 -7.66 0.70 1.11
CA SER A 19 -6.63 1.33 0.27
C SER A 19 -5.22 0.89 0.66
N ILE A 20 -4.91 0.74 1.95
CA ILE A 20 -3.66 0.09 2.38
C ILE A 20 -3.64 -1.36 1.91
N PHE A 21 -4.77 -2.07 1.98
CA PHE A 21 -4.86 -3.44 1.46
C PHE A 21 -4.55 -3.49 -0.04
N PHE A 22 -5.11 -2.59 -0.84
CA PHE A 22 -4.71 -2.47 -2.25
C PHE A 22 -3.22 -2.15 -2.40
N ALA A 23 -2.67 -1.23 -1.59
CA ALA A 23 -1.25 -0.94 -1.60
C ALA A 23 -0.37 -2.14 -1.20
N SER A 24 -0.88 -3.04 -0.34
CA SER A 24 -0.17 -4.25 0.08
C SER A 24 0.04 -5.25 -1.07
N GLN A 25 -0.66 -5.09 -2.21
CA GLN A 25 -0.35 -5.84 -3.43
C GLN A 25 1.10 -5.62 -3.91
N MET A 26 1.78 -4.57 -3.43
CA MET A 26 3.20 -4.35 -3.60
C MET A 26 4.07 -5.51 -3.11
N ILE A 27 3.64 -6.23 -2.07
CA ILE A 27 4.33 -7.39 -1.50
C ILE A 27 3.72 -8.74 -1.93
N TYR A 28 2.74 -8.73 -2.83
CA TYR A 28 2.25 -9.95 -3.49
C TYR A 28 3.33 -10.81 -4.18
N PRO A 29 4.44 -10.24 -4.71
CA PRO A 29 5.55 -11.03 -5.23
C PRO A 29 6.12 -12.06 -4.25
N ILE A 30 5.96 -11.89 -2.93
CA ILE A 30 6.35 -12.89 -1.92
C ILE A 30 5.69 -14.25 -2.19
N PHE A 31 4.39 -14.24 -2.55
CA PHE A 31 3.62 -15.45 -2.86
C PHE A 31 3.81 -15.88 -4.31
N SER A 32 3.84 -14.93 -5.25
CA SER A 32 4.03 -15.27 -6.69
C SER A 32 5.38 -15.87 -7.00
N ASN A 33 6.42 -15.48 -6.25
CA ASN A 33 7.78 -15.97 -6.40
C ASN A 33 8.13 -17.06 -5.37
N TYR A 34 7.15 -17.58 -4.64
CA TYR A 34 7.38 -18.66 -3.69
C TYR A 34 7.80 -19.94 -4.43
N ILE A 35 8.85 -20.58 -3.96
CA ILE A 35 9.33 -21.86 -4.49
C ILE A 35 9.51 -22.79 -3.29
N PRO A 36 8.78 -23.93 -3.21
CA PRO A 36 8.97 -24.92 -2.16
C PRO A 36 10.35 -25.57 -2.29
N GLN A 37 10.85 -26.13 -1.20
CA GLN A 37 12.12 -26.85 -1.23
C GLN A 37 11.99 -28.13 -2.07
N TRP A 38 13.11 -28.62 -2.61
CA TRP A 38 13.11 -29.79 -3.49
C TRP A 38 14.20 -30.79 -3.14
N ARG A 39 14.04 -32.04 -3.58
CA ARG A 39 15.02 -33.13 -3.47
C ARG A 39 15.04 -33.98 -4.74
N CYS A 40 16.19 -34.59 -5.04
CA CYS A 40 16.37 -35.49 -6.18
C CYS A 40 16.03 -36.96 -5.87
N SER A 41 16.16 -37.37 -4.60
CA SER A 41 15.96 -38.74 -4.17
C SER A 41 15.42 -38.78 -2.74
N VAL A 42 14.71 -39.85 -2.39
CA VAL A 42 14.08 -40.04 -1.09
C VAL A 42 15.10 -39.98 0.06
N ASN A 43 16.35 -40.36 -0.21
CA ASN A 43 17.43 -40.40 0.77
C ASN A 43 18.12 -39.04 1.00
N GLN A 44 17.78 -37.99 0.23
CA GLN A 44 18.33 -36.64 0.40
C GLN A 44 17.37 -35.74 1.16
N SER A 45 17.92 -34.86 2.01
CA SER A 45 17.16 -33.80 2.66
C SER A 45 16.69 -32.77 1.63
N PHE A 46 15.53 -32.16 1.88
CA PHE A 46 15.05 -31.04 1.09
C PHE A 46 16.06 -29.88 1.12
N SER A 47 16.33 -29.31 -0.05
CA SER A 47 17.28 -28.21 -0.22
C SER A 47 16.79 -27.21 -1.27
N SER A 48 17.30 -25.99 -1.20
CA SER A 48 17.07 -24.94 -2.20
C SER A 48 18.28 -24.74 -3.13
N ASN A 49 19.12 -25.78 -3.28
CA ASN A 49 20.37 -25.71 -4.02
C ASN A 49 20.14 -25.90 -5.52
N CYS A 50 20.51 -24.89 -6.31
CA CYS A 50 20.33 -24.91 -7.76
C CYS A 50 21.25 -25.90 -8.50
N THR A 51 22.40 -26.26 -7.93
CA THR A 51 23.27 -27.30 -8.49
C THR A 51 22.62 -28.67 -8.44
N ILE A 52 21.89 -28.96 -7.35
CA ILE A 52 21.09 -30.17 -7.15
C ILE A 52 19.87 -30.13 -8.08
N PHE A 53 19.23 -28.97 -8.26
CA PHE A 53 18.12 -28.82 -9.21
C PHE A 53 18.52 -29.18 -10.64
N GLN A 54 19.69 -28.70 -11.10
CA GLN A 54 20.16 -28.95 -12.46
C GLN A 54 20.58 -30.40 -12.72
N SER A 55 21.02 -31.12 -11.68
CA SER A 55 21.48 -32.51 -11.84
C SER A 55 20.34 -33.53 -11.94
N CYS A 56 19.11 -33.18 -11.52
CA CYS A 56 17.99 -34.12 -11.42
C CYS A 56 16.65 -33.55 -11.91
N LYS A 57 16.68 -32.69 -12.94
CA LYS A 57 15.48 -31.98 -13.43
C LYS A 57 14.29 -32.91 -13.70
N ASP A 58 14.55 -34.13 -14.19
CA ASP A 58 13.50 -35.10 -14.57
C ASP A 58 12.93 -35.93 -13.39
N SER A 59 13.58 -35.93 -12.22
CA SER A 59 13.21 -36.77 -11.06
C SER A 59 12.97 -35.97 -9.78
N ILE A 60 12.66 -34.69 -9.93
CA ILE A 60 12.53 -33.78 -8.79
C ILE A 60 11.25 -34.02 -8.00
N GLN A 61 11.39 -34.05 -6.68
CA GLN A 61 10.26 -34.06 -5.76
C GLN A 61 10.28 -32.75 -4.98
N PHE A 62 9.24 -31.94 -5.17
CA PHE A 62 8.98 -30.80 -4.31
C PHE A 62 8.44 -31.28 -2.96
N ASP A 63 8.76 -30.54 -1.91
CA ASP A 63 8.05 -30.62 -0.64
C ASP A 63 6.57 -30.21 -0.82
N GLU A 64 5.78 -30.22 0.26
CA GLU A 64 4.37 -29.83 0.22
C GLU A 64 4.16 -28.47 -0.49
N ILE A 65 3.46 -28.51 -1.64
CA ILE A 65 3.15 -27.32 -2.43
C ILE A 65 1.98 -26.60 -1.74
N VAL A 66 2.32 -25.75 -0.76
CA VAL A 66 1.31 -25.00 0.00
C VAL A 66 0.66 -23.88 -0.82
N PHE A 67 1.31 -23.43 -1.89
CA PHE A 67 0.80 -22.38 -2.79
C PHE A 67 1.33 -22.60 -4.21
N SER A 68 0.42 -22.74 -5.18
CA SER A 68 0.79 -22.81 -6.59
C SER A 68 1.14 -21.41 -7.10
N SER A 69 2.44 -21.13 -7.22
CA SER A 69 2.99 -19.81 -7.54
C SER A 69 3.24 -19.61 -9.03
N ALA A 70 3.33 -18.35 -9.47
CA ALA A 70 3.69 -18.03 -10.85
C ALA A 70 5.13 -18.49 -11.20
N ALA A 71 6.03 -18.48 -10.21
CA ALA A 71 7.38 -18.98 -10.38
C ALA A 71 7.43 -20.49 -10.65
N LEU A 72 6.53 -21.28 -10.05
CA LEU A 72 6.40 -22.70 -10.35
C LEU A 72 5.80 -22.93 -11.74
N GLU A 73 4.75 -22.20 -12.10
CA GLU A 73 4.09 -22.35 -13.40
C GLU A 73 5.00 -22.01 -14.59
N TYR A 74 5.83 -20.97 -14.45
CA TYR A 74 6.73 -20.51 -15.51
C TYR A 74 8.18 -21.00 -15.39
N ASP A 75 8.45 -21.99 -14.52
CA ASP A 75 9.78 -22.59 -14.29
C ASP A 75 10.89 -21.57 -13.93
N TRP A 76 10.57 -20.60 -13.06
CA TRP A 76 11.48 -19.57 -12.56
C TRP A 76 12.33 -20.03 -11.36
N ILE A 77 12.87 -21.25 -11.44
CA ILE A 77 13.46 -21.92 -10.27
C ILE A 77 14.96 -21.61 -10.14
N CYS A 78 15.76 -21.89 -11.17
CA CYS A 78 17.22 -21.84 -11.09
C CYS A 78 17.92 -21.33 -12.37
N GLY A 79 19.11 -20.77 -12.21
CA GLY A 79 19.93 -20.26 -13.32
C GLY A 79 19.38 -18.95 -13.89
N ALA A 80 19.40 -18.81 -15.23
CA ALA A 80 18.90 -17.61 -15.91
C ALA A 80 17.40 -17.38 -15.71
N SER A 81 16.61 -18.42 -15.38
CA SER A 81 15.16 -18.25 -15.20
C SER A 81 14.79 -17.61 -13.85
N ALA A 82 15.61 -17.78 -12.81
CA ALA A 82 15.41 -17.15 -11.50
C ALA A 82 15.50 -15.61 -11.55
N TYR A 83 16.19 -15.07 -12.57
CA TYR A 83 16.22 -13.63 -12.84
C TYR A 83 14.81 -13.09 -13.13
N TRP A 84 13.94 -13.85 -13.78
CA TRP A 84 12.58 -13.41 -14.11
C TRP A 84 11.70 -13.18 -12.87
N ALA A 85 11.83 -14.02 -11.83
CA ALA A 85 11.15 -13.80 -10.55
C ALA A 85 11.62 -12.50 -9.86
N SER A 86 12.91 -12.19 -9.95
CA SER A 86 13.47 -10.93 -9.44
C SER A 86 12.98 -9.74 -10.26
N LEU A 87 12.99 -9.86 -11.59
CA LEU A 87 12.50 -8.84 -12.51
C LEU A 87 11.00 -8.54 -12.30
N PHE A 88 10.21 -9.58 -12.01
CA PHE A 88 8.79 -9.45 -11.67
C PHE A 88 8.54 -8.51 -10.49
N SER A 89 9.36 -8.62 -9.43
CA SER A 89 9.28 -7.70 -8.30
C SER A 89 9.76 -6.31 -8.72
N GLN A 90 10.95 -6.22 -9.33
CA GLN A 90 11.57 -4.95 -9.69
C GLN A 90 10.71 -4.09 -10.63
N ILE A 91 10.06 -4.70 -11.63
CA ILE A 91 9.21 -3.96 -12.58
C ILE A 91 7.97 -3.38 -11.90
N GLN A 92 7.43 -4.07 -10.88
CA GLN A 92 6.33 -3.55 -10.07
C GLN A 92 6.79 -2.37 -9.22
N PHE A 93 7.96 -2.47 -8.56
CA PHE A 93 8.53 -1.34 -7.79
C PHE A 93 8.88 -0.14 -8.69
N LEU A 94 9.37 -0.38 -9.91
CA LEU A 94 9.59 0.68 -10.90
C LEU A 94 8.26 1.36 -11.27
N GLY A 95 7.20 0.59 -11.45
CA GLY A 95 5.84 1.11 -11.61
C GLY A 95 5.42 2.00 -10.44
N VAL A 96 5.62 1.53 -9.20
CA VAL A 96 5.31 2.32 -7.98
C VAL A 96 6.06 3.65 -7.97
N LEU A 97 7.36 3.66 -8.32
CA LEU A 97 8.17 4.87 -8.38
C LEU A 97 7.58 5.89 -9.36
N LEU A 98 7.35 5.47 -10.61
CA LEU A 98 6.79 6.34 -11.65
C LEU A 98 5.36 6.78 -11.31
N GLY A 99 4.54 5.88 -10.80
CA GLY A 99 3.18 6.14 -10.37
C GLY A 99 3.12 7.21 -9.29
N THR A 100 3.96 7.09 -8.25
CA THR A 100 4.08 8.05 -7.14
C THR A 100 4.39 9.46 -7.65
N ILE A 101 5.35 9.59 -8.57
CA ILE A 101 5.76 10.89 -9.13
C ILE A 101 4.63 11.50 -9.97
N MET A 102 4.08 10.73 -10.91
CA MET A 102 3.07 11.22 -11.84
C MET A 102 1.78 11.60 -11.13
N THR A 103 1.22 10.69 -10.34
CA THR A 103 -0.09 10.88 -9.69
C THR A 103 -0.03 11.87 -8.55
N GLY A 104 1.12 12.00 -7.86
CA GLY A 104 1.34 13.05 -6.86
C GLY A 104 1.12 14.43 -7.47
N THR A 105 1.85 14.75 -8.54
CA THR A 105 1.71 16.03 -9.26
C THR A 105 0.32 16.20 -9.88
N LEU A 106 -0.22 15.15 -10.52
CA LEU A 106 -1.54 15.22 -11.14
C LEU A 106 -2.66 15.47 -10.12
N SER A 107 -2.57 14.88 -8.93
CA SER A 107 -3.60 15.06 -7.89
C SER A 107 -3.59 16.48 -7.29
N ASP A 108 -2.44 17.13 -7.24
CA ASP A 108 -2.36 18.56 -6.88
C ASP A 108 -3.00 19.44 -7.95
N ILE A 109 -2.94 19.05 -9.23
CA ILE A 109 -3.49 19.82 -10.36
C ILE A 109 -5.00 19.62 -10.49
N PHE A 110 -5.44 18.37 -10.59
CA PHE A 110 -6.80 17.98 -11.00
C PHE A 110 -7.75 17.68 -9.83
N GLY A 111 -7.23 17.37 -8.63
CA GLY A 111 -8.04 17.00 -7.47
C GLY A 111 -7.61 15.68 -6.87
N ARG A 112 -7.97 15.46 -5.59
CA ARG A 112 -7.66 14.22 -4.88
C ARG A 112 -8.66 13.12 -5.23
N HIS A 113 -9.94 13.46 -5.28
CA HIS A 113 -11.02 12.52 -5.58
C HIS A 113 -10.91 11.85 -6.96
N PRO A 114 -10.78 12.56 -8.09
CA PRO A 114 -10.72 11.92 -9.41
C PRO A 114 -9.49 11.04 -9.57
N LEU A 115 -8.34 11.48 -9.04
CA LEU A 115 -7.11 10.70 -9.13
C LEU A 115 -7.13 9.46 -8.23
N ALA A 116 -7.78 9.54 -7.05
CA ALA A 116 -8.00 8.37 -6.20
C ALA A 116 -8.88 7.33 -6.91
N LEU A 117 -9.96 7.77 -7.56
CA LEU A 117 -10.85 6.90 -8.34
C LEU A 117 -10.12 6.22 -9.50
N ILE A 118 -9.40 7.00 -10.32
CA ILE A 118 -8.65 6.47 -11.47
C ILE A 118 -7.60 5.45 -11.01
N SER A 119 -6.84 5.79 -9.95
CA SER A 119 -5.79 4.92 -9.44
C SER A 119 -6.35 3.59 -8.90
N LEU A 120 -7.43 3.63 -8.12
CA LEU A 120 -8.08 2.43 -7.60
C LEU A 120 -8.76 1.61 -8.71
N ALA A 121 -9.51 2.24 -9.60
CA ALA A 121 -10.23 1.55 -10.67
C ALA A 121 -9.27 0.87 -11.64
N CYS A 122 -8.24 1.59 -12.10
CA CYS A 122 -7.18 1.03 -12.95
C CYS A 122 -6.45 -0.09 -12.21
N GLY A 123 -6.06 0.15 -10.96
CA GLY A 123 -5.33 -0.82 -10.15
C GLY A 123 -6.06 -2.14 -9.93
N ILE A 124 -7.34 -2.06 -9.56
CA ILE A 124 -8.20 -3.24 -9.37
C ILE A 124 -8.39 -3.99 -10.68
N THR A 125 -8.65 -3.26 -11.78
CA THR A 125 -8.86 -3.87 -13.11
C THR A 125 -7.61 -4.59 -13.59
N VAL A 126 -6.44 -3.95 -13.53
CA VAL A 126 -5.17 -4.56 -13.97
C VAL A 126 -4.76 -5.70 -13.03
N SER A 127 -5.03 -5.59 -11.73
CA SER A 127 -4.80 -6.68 -10.78
C SER A 127 -5.68 -7.90 -11.09
N PHE A 128 -6.95 -7.69 -11.45
CA PHE A 128 -7.83 -8.74 -11.93
C PHE A 128 -7.31 -9.36 -13.24
N CYS A 129 -6.97 -8.53 -14.23
CA CYS A 129 -6.39 -9.00 -15.50
C CYS A 129 -5.08 -9.78 -15.32
N SER A 130 -4.32 -9.51 -14.24
CA SER A 130 -3.09 -10.25 -13.94
C SER A 130 -3.36 -11.74 -13.70
N GLY A 131 -4.51 -12.11 -13.13
CA GLY A 131 -4.91 -13.51 -12.99
C GLY A 131 -5.26 -14.19 -14.32
N LEU A 132 -5.61 -13.42 -15.35
CA LEU A 132 -5.92 -13.92 -16.69
C LEU A 132 -4.69 -13.97 -17.62
N ALA A 133 -3.49 -13.64 -17.11
CA ALA A 133 -2.30 -13.55 -17.95
C ALA A 133 -1.96 -14.92 -18.57
N PRO A 134 -1.91 -15.04 -19.93
CA PRO A 134 -1.63 -16.31 -20.59
C PRO A 134 -0.12 -16.56 -20.73
N SER A 135 0.71 -15.54 -20.52
CA SER A 135 2.17 -15.66 -20.57
C SER A 135 2.84 -14.79 -19.52
N TRP A 136 4.04 -15.19 -19.12
CA TRP A 136 4.83 -14.46 -18.16
C TRP A 136 5.19 -13.03 -18.60
N LYS A 137 5.34 -12.79 -19.92
CA LYS A 137 5.62 -11.45 -20.46
C LYS A 137 4.46 -10.49 -20.25
N ILE A 138 3.23 -10.96 -20.52
CA ILE A 138 2.01 -10.18 -20.29
C ILE A 138 1.85 -9.91 -18.80
N LEU A 139 2.13 -10.93 -17.96
CA LEU A 139 2.10 -10.77 -16.52
C LEU A 139 3.06 -9.68 -16.03
N LEU A 140 4.31 -9.61 -16.54
CA LEU A 140 5.25 -8.53 -16.17
C LEU A 140 4.73 -7.13 -16.54
N VAL A 141 4.13 -6.98 -17.72
CA VAL A 141 3.55 -5.70 -18.16
C VAL A 141 2.38 -5.32 -17.26
N LEU A 142 1.48 -6.25 -16.94
CA LEU A 142 0.37 -5.98 -16.03
C LEU A 142 0.89 -5.60 -14.63
N ARG A 143 1.96 -6.23 -14.14
CA ARG A 143 2.57 -5.91 -12.84
C ARG A 143 3.17 -4.50 -12.80
N PHE A 144 3.75 -4.03 -13.90
CA PHE A 144 4.17 -2.64 -14.02
C PHE A 144 3.00 -1.68 -13.80
N PHE A 145 1.86 -1.91 -14.46
CA PHE A 145 0.67 -1.08 -14.31
C PHE A 145 0.01 -1.21 -12.93
N VAL A 146 0.00 -2.40 -12.32
CA VAL A 146 -0.41 -2.57 -10.92
C VAL A 146 0.47 -1.72 -10.01
N GLY A 147 1.79 -1.75 -10.21
CA GLY A 147 2.74 -0.91 -9.50
C GLY A 147 2.43 0.58 -9.67
N LEU A 148 2.20 1.04 -10.90
CA LEU A 148 1.83 2.42 -11.22
C LEU A 148 0.59 2.87 -10.41
N SER A 149 -0.45 2.04 -10.39
CA SER A 149 -1.68 2.30 -9.64
C SER A 149 -1.47 2.27 -8.12
N ILE A 150 -0.62 1.37 -7.61
CA ILE A 150 -0.27 1.32 -6.18
C ILE A 150 0.40 2.62 -5.75
N GLY A 151 1.39 3.12 -6.52
CA GLY A 151 2.06 4.37 -6.22
C GLY A 151 1.07 5.54 -6.10
N GLY A 152 0.11 5.62 -7.02
CA GLY A 152 -0.93 6.64 -6.96
C GLY A 152 -1.94 6.47 -5.86
N ALA A 153 -2.39 5.25 -5.60
CA ALA A 153 -3.29 4.97 -4.49
C ALA A 153 -2.64 5.35 -3.15
N ILE A 154 -1.36 5.00 -2.94
CA ILE A 154 -0.63 5.36 -1.72
C ILE A 154 -0.58 6.88 -1.57
N VAL A 155 -0.03 7.63 -2.54
CA VAL A 155 0.17 9.07 -2.37
C VAL A 155 -1.14 9.84 -2.28
N VAL A 156 -2.06 9.58 -3.20
CA VAL A 156 -3.29 10.37 -3.33
C VAL A 156 -4.25 10.04 -2.21
N ILE A 157 -4.44 8.77 -1.85
CA ILE A 157 -5.41 8.41 -0.81
C ILE A 157 -4.87 8.76 0.58
N CYS A 158 -3.56 8.62 0.82
CA CYS A 158 -2.95 9.10 2.07
C CYS A 158 -3.18 10.59 2.28
N THR A 159 -2.91 11.40 1.27
CA THR A 159 -3.14 12.85 1.38
C THR A 159 -4.62 13.15 1.55
N TYR A 160 -5.47 12.51 0.76
CA TYR A 160 -6.92 12.71 0.76
C TYR A 160 -7.57 12.41 2.12
N VAL A 161 -7.27 11.23 2.71
CA VAL A 161 -7.78 10.83 4.03
C VAL A 161 -7.25 11.76 5.13
N MET A 162 -5.99 12.16 5.05
CA MET A 162 -5.39 13.03 6.07
C MET A 162 -5.96 14.45 6.03
N GLU A 163 -6.29 14.97 4.84
CA GLU A 163 -6.93 16.28 4.66
C GLU A 163 -8.35 16.31 5.26
N MET A 164 -9.06 15.16 5.28
CA MET A 164 -10.40 15.04 5.86
C MET A 164 -10.44 14.81 7.37
N LEU A 165 -9.30 14.53 7.99
CA LEU A 165 -9.22 14.20 9.42
C LEU A 165 -8.53 15.28 10.24
N LEU A 166 -9.02 15.46 11.46
CA LEU A 166 -8.40 16.32 12.46
C LEU A 166 -7.03 15.75 12.89
N PRO A 167 -6.04 16.59 13.23
CA PRO A 167 -4.68 16.14 13.59
C PRO A 167 -4.64 15.03 14.66
N GLN A 168 -5.50 15.12 15.68
CA GLN A 168 -5.55 14.17 16.78
C GLN A 168 -6.05 12.78 16.34
N GLN A 169 -6.89 12.71 15.30
CA GLN A 169 -7.49 11.47 14.79
C GLN A 169 -6.56 10.75 13.80
N ARG A 170 -5.71 11.52 13.10
CA ARG A 170 -4.74 10.97 12.13
C ARG A 170 -3.81 9.94 12.76
N MET A 171 -3.45 10.11 14.03
CA MET A 171 -2.59 9.16 14.71
C MET A 171 -3.30 7.86 15.06
N ALA A 172 -4.52 7.94 15.58
CA ALA A 172 -5.33 6.75 15.88
C ALA A 172 -5.57 5.92 14.60
N LEU A 173 -5.88 6.57 13.48
CA LEU A 173 -6.05 5.91 12.18
C LEU A 173 -4.79 5.14 11.76
N ARG A 174 -3.60 5.76 11.84
CA ARG A 174 -2.32 5.08 11.49
C ARG A 174 -1.94 3.95 12.44
N ALA A 175 -2.44 3.98 13.68
CA ALA A 175 -2.16 2.95 14.67
C ALA A 175 -3.02 1.72 14.46
N PHE A 176 -4.34 1.90 14.38
CA PHE A 176 -5.30 0.80 14.33
C PHE A 176 -5.57 0.26 12.93
N PHE A 177 -5.38 1.07 11.88
CA PHE A 177 -5.58 0.66 10.49
C PHE A 177 -4.26 0.80 9.74
N ASN A 178 -3.44 -0.24 9.84
CA ASN A 178 -2.03 -0.21 9.47
C ASN A 178 -1.65 -1.32 8.47
N TRP A 179 -0.41 -1.23 7.97
CA TRP A 179 0.17 -2.15 6.99
C TRP A 179 0.13 -3.63 7.42
N GLY A 180 0.28 -3.91 8.72
CA GLY A 180 0.23 -5.27 9.26
C GLY A 180 -1.13 -5.94 9.04
N ILE A 181 -2.22 -5.21 9.26
CA ILE A 181 -3.58 -5.74 9.02
C ILE A 181 -3.80 -5.99 7.53
N ALA A 182 -3.36 -5.07 6.67
CA ALA A 182 -3.44 -5.24 5.22
C ALA A 182 -2.66 -6.47 4.73
N ARG A 183 -1.44 -6.67 5.23
CA ARG A 183 -0.63 -7.87 4.93
C ARG A 183 -1.31 -9.15 5.44
N LEU A 184 -1.94 -9.11 6.61
CA LEU A 184 -2.67 -10.25 7.15
C LEU A 184 -3.87 -10.60 6.27
N MET A 185 -4.64 -9.61 5.82
CA MET A 185 -5.75 -9.80 4.87
C MET A 185 -5.27 -10.45 3.56
N MET A 186 -4.18 -9.96 3.00
CA MET A 186 -3.60 -10.54 1.76
C MET A 186 -3.14 -11.98 2.01
N THR A 187 -2.46 -12.25 3.13
CA THR A 187 -2.01 -13.60 3.52
C THR A 187 -3.19 -14.56 3.68
N ALA A 188 -4.28 -14.11 4.30
CA ALA A 188 -5.50 -14.89 4.46
C ALA A 188 -6.15 -15.23 3.10
N ILE A 189 -6.18 -14.28 2.16
CA ILE A 189 -6.70 -14.53 0.80
C ILE A 189 -5.84 -15.57 0.08
N CYS A 190 -4.51 -15.44 0.12
CA CYS A 190 -3.61 -16.41 -0.49
C CYS A 190 -3.68 -17.80 0.17
N TYR A 191 -4.04 -17.88 1.45
CA TYR A 191 -4.24 -19.14 2.16
C TYR A 191 -5.55 -19.82 1.75
N LEU A 192 -6.64 -19.05 1.61
CA LEU A 192 -7.94 -19.56 1.19
C LEU A 192 -7.98 -19.93 -0.30
N LEU A 193 -7.19 -19.23 -1.12
CA LEU A 193 -7.06 -19.45 -2.55
C LEU A 193 -5.60 -19.81 -2.86
N PRO A 194 -5.18 -21.08 -2.66
CA PRO A 194 -3.78 -21.51 -2.74
C PRO A 194 -3.23 -21.62 -4.17
N GLU A 195 -3.63 -20.72 -5.05
CA GLU A 195 -3.24 -20.64 -6.45
C GLU A 195 -3.16 -19.16 -6.87
N TRP A 196 -2.09 -18.79 -7.57
CA TRP A 196 -1.75 -17.39 -7.81
C TRP A 196 -2.74 -16.63 -8.71
N ARG A 197 -3.43 -17.28 -9.66
CA ARG A 197 -4.47 -16.63 -10.47
C ARG A 197 -5.71 -16.35 -9.63
N LEU A 198 -6.22 -17.35 -8.93
CA LEU A 198 -7.36 -17.22 -8.01
C LEU A 198 -7.07 -16.20 -6.92
N ALA A 199 -5.88 -16.23 -6.33
CA ALA A 199 -5.46 -15.24 -5.34
C ALA A 199 -5.41 -13.84 -5.95
N SER A 200 -4.97 -13.67 -7.20
CA SER A 200 -5.01 -12.36 -7.88
C SER A 200 -6.44 -11.82 -8.02
N PHE A 201 -7.41 -12.66 -8.38
CA PHE A 201 -8.82 -12.29 -8.42
C PHE A 201 -9.38 -11.96 -7.03
N GLY A 202 -9.10 -12.80 -6.03
CA GLY A 202 -9.54 -12.59 -4.66
C GLY A 202 -9.02 -11.27 -4.08
N ASN A 203 -7.75 -10.95 -4.35
CA ASN A 203 -7.14 -9.68 -3.94
C ASN A 203 -7.76 -8.47 -4.65
N ALA A 204 -8.03 -8.57 -5.96
CA ALA A 204 -8.69 -7.50 -6.71
C ALA A 204 -10.12 -7.23 -6.19
N ILE A 205 -10.90 -8.30 -5.95
CA ILE A 205 -12.27 -8.21 -5.43
C ILE A 205 -12.26 -7.64 -4.00
N ALA A 206 -11.34 -8.09 -3.15
CA ALA A 206 -11.23 -7.60 -1.78
C ALA A 206 -10.87 -6.10 -1.70
N ALA A 207 -10.30 -5.50 -2.75
CA ALA A 207 -10.00 -4.07 -2.82
C ALA A 207 -11.19 -3.19 -3.29
N LEU A 208 -12.26 -3.78 -3.85
CA LEU A 208 -13.44 -3.06 -4.34
C LEU A 208 -14.11 -2.14 -3.32
N PRO A 209 -14.22 -2.48 -2.01
CA PRO A 209 -14.84 -1.61 -1.04
C PRO A 209 -14.21 -0.20 -0.97
N ALA A 210 -12.88 -0.08 -1.12
CA ALA A 210 -12.23 1.22 -1.17
C ALA A 210 -12.74 2.06 -2.35
N LEU A 211 -12.82 1.47 -3.55
CA LEU A 211 -13.29 2.15 -4.75
C LEU A 211 -14.75 2.60 -4.60
N LEU A 212 -15.62 1.71 -4.12
CA LEU A 212 -17.05 2.01 -3.98
C LEU A 212 -17.30 3.13 -2.96
N ILE A 213 -16.59 3.12 -1.83
CA ILE A 213 -16.75 4.16 -0.82
C ILE A 213 -16.23 5.51 -1.35
N VAL A 214 -15.07 5.54 -2.03
CA VAL A 214 -14.55 6.78 -2.64
C VAL A 214 -15.51 7.32 -3.70
N PHE A 215 -16.11 6.44 -4.50
CA PHE A 215 -17.01 6.85 -5.58
C PHE A 215 -18.34 7.40 -5.06
N PHE A 216 -19.02 6.69 -4.16
CA PHE A 216 -20.37 7.05 -3.73
C PHE A 216 -20.40 8.03 -2.55
N ILE A 217 -19.47 7.89 -1.61
CA ILE A 217 -19.58 8.55 -0.29
C ILE A 217 -18.74 9.82 -0.24
N PHE A 218 -17.47 9.75 -0.66
CA PHE A 218 -16.54 10.85 -0.45
C PHE A 218 -16.73 12.03 -1.44
N PRO A 219 -16.77 13.29 -0.95
CA PRO A 219 -16.63 14.49 -1.79
C PRO A 219 -15.16 14.86 -2.02
N GLU A 220 -14.89 15.75 -2.97
CA GLU A 220 -13.54 16.32 -3.15
C GLU A 220 -13.01 17.00 -1.88
N SER A 221 -11.68 16.99 -1.69
CA SER A 221 -11.06 17.51 -0.47
C SER A 221 -11.36 19.00 -0.24
N PRO A 222 -11.91 19.39 0.92
CA PRO A 222 -12.09 20.81 1.27
C PRO A 222 -10.78 21.57 1.28
N THR A 223 -9.69 20.96 1.75
CA THR A 223 -8.36 21.58 1.78
C THR A 223 -7.82 21.83 0.38
N TRP A 224 -8.00 20.87 -0.54
CA TRP A 224 -7.61 21.07 -1.93
C TRP A 224 -8.45 22.17 -2.61
N LEU A 225 -9.77 22.17 -2.40
CA LEU A 225 -10.68 23.19 -2.95
C LEU A 225 -10.35 24.60 -2.44
N HIS A 226 -10.03 24.72 -1.14
CA HIS A 226 -9.55 25.95 -0.53
C HIS A 226 -8.25 26.43 -1.19
N SER A 227 -7.28 25.53 -1.41
CA SER A 227 -6.03 25.85 -2.10
C SER A 227 -6.23 26.31 -3.56
N LYS A 228 -7.36 25.98 -4.18
CA LYS A 228 -7.72 26.41 -5.54
C LYS A 228 -8.64 27.63 -5.55
N ASN A 229 -8.93 28.24 -4.40
CA ASN A 229 -9.88 29.34 -4.22
C ASN A 229 -11.32 29.01 -4.69
N ARG A 230 -11.69 27.73 -4.70
CA ARG A 230 -13.05 27.25 -5.06
C ARG A 230 -13.93 27.17 -3.81
N LEU A 231 -14.23 28.33 -3.21
CA LEU A 231 -14.90 28.40 -1.90
C LEU A 231 -16.33 27.85 -1.90
N ASN A 232 -17.09 28.01 -2.99
CA ASN A 232 -18.46 27.52 -3.06
C ASN A 232 -18.50 25.98 -3.01
N GLU A 233 -17.68 25.33 -3.81
CA GLU A 233 -17.57 23.86 -3.83
C GLU A 233 -16.97 23.31 -2.53
N MET A 234 -16.05 24.06 -1.91
CA MET A 234 -15.50 23.70 -0.61
C MET A 234 -16.64 23.64 0.43
N ARG A 235 -17.52 24.65 0.50
CA ARG A 235 -18.68 24.64 1.41
C ARG A 235 -19.63 23.48 1.11
N GLU A 236 -19.83 23.12 -0.17
CA GLU A 236 -20.65 21.96 -0.54
C GLU A 236 -20.02 20.64 -0.07
N SER A 237 -18.71 20.49 -0.22
CA SER A 237 -17.96 19.34 0.29
C SER A 237 -18.08 19.22 1.81
N GLU A 238 -17.90 20.31 2.54
CA GLU A 238 -18.06 20.33 4.00
C GLU A 238 -19.48 20.02 4.44
N LYS A 239 -20.49 20.56 3.74
CA LYS A 239 -21.91 20.22 3.98
C LYS A 239 -22.17 18.73 3.77
N LYS A 240 -21.58 18.12 2.74
CA LYS A 240 -21.69 16.66 2.50
C LYS A 240 -21.00 15.87 3.62
N ILE A 241 -19.80 16.27 4.05
CA ILE A 241 -19.08 15.63 5.17
C ILE A 241 -19.90 15.74 6.47
N ALA A 242 -20.43 16.92 6.79
CA ALA A 242 -21.26 17.15 7.97
C ALA A 242 -22.54 16.29 7.94
N ARG A 243 -23.19 16.17 6.78
CA ARG A 243 -24.36 15.30 6.58
C ARG A 243 -24.03 13.83 6.82
N ILE A 244 -22.91 13.34 6.30
CA ILE A 244 -22.47 11.94 6.52
C ILE A 244 -22.09 11.71 7.99
N ALA A 245 -21.45 12.69 8.61
CA ALA A 245 -21.10 12.64 10.02
C ALA A 245 -22.31 12.75 10.96
N GLY A 246 -23.45 13.26 10.48
CA GLY A 246 -24.66 13.47 11.28
C GLY A 246 -24.56 14.66 12.23
N ILE A 247 -23.75 15.65 11.90
CA ILE A 247 -23.53 16.87 12.70
C ILE A 247 -24.06 18.10 11.97
N PRO A 248 -24.51 19.15 12.70
CA PRO A 248 -24.90 20.41 12.07
C PRO A 248 -23.69 21.06 11.41
N TYR A 249 -23.87 21.56 10.19
CA TYR A 249 -22.85 22.34 9.51
C TYR A 249 -22.78 23.74 10.13
N VAL A 250 -21.58 24.14 10.55
CA VAL A 250 -21.31 25.51 11.01
C VAL A 250 -20.54 26.22 9.91
N GLU A 251 -21.10 27.31 9.40
CA GLU A 251 -20.40 28.13 8.39
C GLU A 251 -19.20 28.81 9.04
N VAL A 252 -18.02 28.50 8.53
CA VAL A 252 -16.77 29.16 8.90
C VAL A 252 -16.34 30.05 7.74
N GLU A 253 -15.98 31.30 8.04
CA GLU A 253 -15.40 32.18 7.03
C GLU A 253 -13.95 31.77 6.74
N HIS A 254 -13.75 31.16 5.57
CA HIS A 254 -12.42 30.83 5.09
C HIS A 254 -11.82 32.02 4.35
N LYS A 255 -10.66 32.50 4.82
CA LYS A 255 -9.88 33.52 4.11
C LYS A 255 -9.45 32.99 2.74
N VAL A 256 -9.52 33.83 1.72
CA VAL A 256 -9.03 33.50 0.36
C VAL A 256 -7.52 33.28 0.42
N VAL A 257 -7.03 32.23 -0.25
CA VAL A 257 -5.60 31.98 -0.35
C VAL A 257 -5.03 32.87 -1.45
N GLU A 258 -4.37 33.96 -1.06
CA GLU A 258 -3.60 34.78 -2.00
C GLU A 258 -2.38 34.01 -2.49
N LYS A 259 -2.49 33.42 -3.69
CA LYS A 259 -1.34 32.82 -4.40
C LYS A 259 -0.43 33.90 -4.95
N ASN A 260 0.37 34.52 -4.10
CA ASN A 260 1.46 35.37 -4.55
C ASN A 260 2.52 34.53 -5.28
N LYS A 261 2.69 34.72 -6.59
CA LYS A 261 3.75 34.06 -7.39
C LYS A 261 5.15 34.29 -6.80
N LYS A 262 5.37 35.46 -6.18
CA LYS A 262 6.60 35.78 -5.42
C LYS A 262 6.84 34.87 -4.21
N THR A 263 5.82 34.19 -3.69
CA THR A 263 5.93 33.31 -2.51
C THR A 263 6.64 32.00 -2.84
N PHE A 264 6.59 31.48 -4.07
CA PHE A 264 7.29 30.22 -4.41
C PHE A 264 8.79 30.44 -4.59
N GLU A 265 9.19 31.50 -5.30
CA GLU A 265 10.60 31.93 -5.41
C GLU A 265 11.17 32.36 -4.05
N ASN A 266 10.40 33.11 -3.25
CA ASN A 266 10.82 33.44 -1.88
C ASN A 266 10.76 32.24 -0.92
N SER A 267 9.98 31.18 -1.18
CA SER A 267 9.94 30.00 -0.30
C SER A 267 11.23 29.21 -0.39
N PHE A 268 11.80 29.04 -1.58
CA PHE A 268 13.12 28.41 -1.75
C PHE A 268 14.24 29.23 -1.11
N HIS A 269 14.22 30.56 -1.25
CA HIS A 269 15.19 31.44 -0.59
C HIS A 269 14.97 31.59 0.94
N LYS A 270 13.76 31.30 1.44
CA LYS A 270 13.40 31.37 2.87
C LYS A 270 13.61 30.05 3.61
N TYR A 271 14.01 28.98 2.92
CA TYR A 271 14.46 27.76 3.57
C TYR A 271 15.84 27.98 4.19
N ASN A 272 15.85 28.32 5.48
CA ASN A 272 17.07 28.37 6.28
C ASN A 272 17.84 27.02 6.14
N SER A 273 19.18 27.04 6.14
CA SER A 273 20.01 25.84 5.93
C SER A 273 19.62 24.69 6.89
N HIS A 274 19.22 25.04 8.11
CA HIS A 274 18.70 24.12 9.12
C HIS A 274 17.39 23.40 8.73
N SER A 275 16.49 24.04 7.98
CA SER A 275 15.24 23.42 7.54
C SER A 275 15.46 22.46 6.37
N LEU A 276 16.38 22.78 5.45
CA LEU A 276 16.82 21.84 4.40
C LEU A 276 17.56 20.64 5.00
N PHE A 277 18.41 20.88 5.99
CA PHE A 277 19.09 19.79 6.71
C PHE A 277 18.09 18.87 7.41
N ARG A 278 17.07 19.41 8.09
CA ARG A 278 16.00 18.59 8.70
C ARG A 278 15.22 17.76 7.67
N LEU A 279 14.92 18.32 6.50
CA LEU A 279 14.27 17.58 5.41
C LEU A 279 15.17 16.47 4.85
N PHE A 280 16.45 16.74 4.68
CA PHE A 280 17.43 15.74 4.23
C PHE A 280 17.54 14.58 5.22
N ILE A 281 17.65 14.86 6.52
CA ILE A 281 17.64 13.82 7.56
C ILE A 281 16.34 13.03 7.53
N LEU A 282 15.18 13.68 7.37
CA LEU A 282 13.89 13.01 7.27
C LEU A 282 13.84 12.07 6.04
N TRP A 283 14.36 12.49 4.90
CA TRP A 283 14.45 11.65 3.70
C TRP A 283 15.37 10.46 3.90
N LEU A 284 16.54 10.64 4.53
CA LEU A 284 17.44 9.54 4.86
C LEU A 284 16.79 8.53 5.80
N ILE A 285 16.12 8.99 6.85
CA ILE A 285 15.41 8.10 7.80
C ILE A 285 14.34 7.28 7.06
N TRP A 286 13.52 7.93 6.22
CA TRP A 286 12.48 7.24 5.44
C TRP A 286 13.08 6.29 4.39
N PHE A 287 14.17 6.68 3.75
CA PHE A 287 14.88 5.85 2.78
C PHE A 287 15.43 4.59 3.43
N THR A 288 16.16 4.72 4.53
CA THR A 288 16.71 3.58 5.27
C THR A 288 15.60 2.69 5.82
N ALA A 289 14.55 3.26 6.41
CA ALA A 289 13.42 2.49 6.93
C ALA A 289 12.70 1.70 5.81
N SER A 290 12.51 2.31 4.64
CA SER A 290 11.90 1.65 3.49
C SER A 290 12.79 0.56 2.92
N LEU A 291 14.10 0.83 2.78
CA LEU A 291 15.08 -0.13 2.31
C LEU A 291 15.11 -1.38 3.19
N CYS A 292 15.20 -1.22 4.50
CA CYS A 292 15.19 -2.33 5.45
C CYS A 292 13.84 -3.07 5.46
N GLY A 293 12.72 -2.34 5.45
CA GLY A 293 11.38 -2.94 5.45
C GLY A 293 11.12 -3.81 4.24
N TYR A 294 11.36 -3.28 3.03
CA TYR A 294 11.15 -4.05 1.79
C TYR A 294 12.18 -5.16 1.59
N ALA A 295 13.43 -4.97 2.05
CA ALA A 295 14.43 -6.03 2.01
C ALA A 295 14.02 -7.24 2.87
N ILE A 296 13.44 -7.00 4.05
CA ILE A 296 12.90 -8.07 4.91
C ILE A 296 11.70 -8.71 4.23
N ASP A 297 10.76 -7.91 3.72
CA ASP A 297 9.53 -8.42 3.11
C ASP A 297 9.83 -9.31 1.89
N LEU A 298 10.67 -8.86 0.96
CA LEU A 298 10.98 -9.61 -0.26
C LEU A 298 11.79 -10.89 0.00
N ASN A 299 12.58 -10.94 1.08
CA ASN A 299 13.33 -12.13 1.47
C ASN A 299 12.56 -13.05 2.43
N SER A 300 11.41 -12.61 2.94
CA SER A 300 10.65 -13.37 3.95
C SER A 300 10.12 -14.71 3.43
N SER A 301 9.99 -14.91 2.11
CA SER A 301 9.62 -16.18 1.50
C SER A 301 10.73 -17.24 1.57
N ARG A 302 11.99 -16.84 1.80
CA ARG A 302 13.15 -17.76 1.88
C ARG A 302 13.43 -18.27 3.29
N ILE A 303 12.72 -17.74 4.28
CA ILE A 303 12.87 -18.16 5.67
C ILE A 303 12.31 -19.58 5.81
N SER A 304 13.04 -20.44 6.51
CA SER A 304 12.61 -21.82 6.77
C SER A 304 11.32 -21.87 7.58
N GLY A 305 10.53 -22.92 7.36
CA GLY A 305 9.23 -23.13 8.00
C GLY A 305 8.03 -22.85 7.09
N ASN A 306 6.84 -22.78 7.68
CA ASN A 306 5.60 -22.61 6.93
C ASN A 306 5.45 -21.16 6.44
N LEU A 307 5.28 -20.99 5.12
CA LEU A 307 5.14 -19.69 4.47
C LEU A 307 4.05 -18.84 5.12
N PHE A 308 2.83 -19.36 5.25
CA PHE A 308 1.68 -18.61 5.75
C PHE A 308 1.83 -18.24 7.22
N LEU A 309 2.36 -19.16 8.04
CA LEU A 309 2.63 -18.88 9.45
C LEU A 309 3.64 -17.75 9.61
N ASN A 310 4.75 -17.80 8.87
CA ASN A 310 5.78 -16.77 8.90
C ASN A 310 5.20 -15.41 8.47
N GLN A 311 4.41 -15.38 7.39
CA GLN A 311 3.76 -14.15 6.93
C GLN A 311 2.74 -13.60 7.94
N ALA A 312 1.96 -14.46 8.59
CA ALA A 312 1.02 -14.07 9.63
C ALA A 312 1.73 -13.48 10.85
N LEU A 313 2.84 -14.09 11.30
CA LEU A 313 3.64 -13.59 12.41
C LEU A 313 4.22 -12.20 12.13
N PHE A 314 4.81 -11.98 10.94
CA PHE A 314 5.29 -10.66 10.53
C PHE A 314 4.17 -9.62 10.51
N SER A 315 3.00 -10.00 10.01
CA SER A 315 1.82 -9.13 9.94
C SER A 315 1.34 -8.72 11.33
N ILE A 316 1.20 -9.67 12.25
CA ILE A 316 0.78 -9.44 13.64
C ILE A 316 1.80 -8.58 14.37
N LEU A 317 3.09 -8.89 14.23
CA LEU A 317 4.16 -8.12 14.87
C LEU A 317 4.12 -6.64 14.44
N ILE A 318 3.97 -6.37 13.15
CA ILE A 318 3.85 -5.00 12.62
C ILE A 318 2.60 -4.31 13.17
N ALA A 319 1.46 -5.00 13.19
CA ALA A 319 0.20 -4.44 13.66
C ALA A 319 0.26 -4.08 15.15
N VAL A 320 0.73 -5.02 15.99
CA VAL A 320 0.85 -4.82 17.44
C VAL A 320 1.87 -3.73 17.76
N SER A 321 3.01 -3.70 17.06
CA SER A 321 4.04 -2.67 17.25
C SER A 321 3.49 -1.24 17.06
N LYS A 322 2.68 -1.01 16.02
CA LYS A 322 2.05 0.29 15.76
C LYS A 322 1.03 0.68 16.82
N VAL A 323 0.25 -0.28 17.31
CA VAL A 323 -0.72 -0.07 18.40
C VAL A 323 -0.01 0.26 19.71
N CYS A 324 1.05 -0.48 20.07
CA CYS A 324 1.86 -0.20 21.25
C CYS A 324 2.49 1.20 21.21
N PHE A 325 3.02 1.60 20.04
CA PHE A 325 3.57 2.95 19.86
C PHE A 325 2.53 4.04 20.09
N PHE A 326 1.30 3.83 19.64
CA PHE A 326 0.20 4.77 19.86
C PHE A 326 -0.12 4.96 21.34
N PHE A 327 -0.25 3.87 22.10
CA PHE A 327 -0.50 3.97 23.55
C PHE A 327 0.63 4.68 24.27
N LYS A 328 1.89 4.36 23.94
CA LYS A 328 3.07 5.03 24.53
C LYS A 328 3.14 6.52 24.20
N TYR A 329 2.80 6.90 22.97
CA TYR A 329 2.77 8.31 22.58
C TYR A 329 1.69 9.09 23.33
N ASN A 330 0.49 8.51 23.46
CA ASN A 330 -0.62 9.17 24.11
C ASN A 330 -0.38 9.31 25.63
N THR A 331 0.25 8.33 26.28
CA THR A 331 0.66 8.46 27.68
C THR A 331 1.75 9.53 27.85
N TRP A 332 2.74 9.61 26.96
CA TRP A 332 3.78 10.65 27.03
C TRP A 332 3.23 12.07 26.90
N ASN A 333 2.27 12.30 26.00
CA ASN A 333 1.61 13.61 25.86
C ASN A 333 0.72 13.96 27.07
N LEU A 334 0.16 12.97 27.77
CA LEU A 334 -0.56 13.21 29.02
C LEU A 334 0.40 13.65 30.14
N PHE A 335 1.63 13.14 30.14
CA PHE A 335 2.66 13.54 31.12
C PHE A 335 3.37 14.85 30.77
N SER A 336 3.42 15.28 29.50
CA SER A 336 4.07 16.54 29.11
C SER A 336 3.18 17.78 29.23
N ASN A 337 1.88 17.60 29.46
CA ASN A 337 0.90 18.68 29.65
C ASN A 337 0.59 18.96 31.13
N HIS A 338 1.34 18.34 32.04
CA HIS A 338 1.46 18.68 33.46
C HIS A 338 2.88 19.13 33.73
#